data_AF-Q7XZ55-F1
#
_entry.id   AF-Q7XZ55-F1
#
_cell.length_a   1.000
_cell.length_b   1.000
_cell.length_c   1.000
_cell.angle_alpha   90.00
_cell.angle_beta   90.00
_cell.angle_gamma   90.00
#
_symmetry.space_group_name_H-M   'P 1'
#
loop_
_entity.id
_entity.type
_entity.pdbx_description
1 polymer ?
#
loop_
_entity_poly.entity_id
_entity_poly.type
_entity_poly.pdbx_seq_one_letter_code
_entity_poly.pdbx_strand_id
1 'polypeptide(L)'
;MDQTPNSALDVIVVGAGFAGLCALIRLRQRGLSVLALEAASDVGGTWFFNCYPGAQCDAASIDYSFSFDATLDREWEWSERFARQPELLRYLRHVAERHDVRRYIRFNTRVVAASWNEGASEWIVGTHRVLDPEVEAIHAARNDVTVMESAESILRARFIVFATGSHSLPKPVDVPGAASFLGTSLRTSCWPRGEAGQGVVPGPPDSCDRDRVVRRTCGA
;
A
#
# COMPACT_ATOMS: atom_id res chain seq x y z
N MET A 1 10.25 31.61 -21.68
CA MET A 1 8.98 31.96 -21.03
C MET A 1 8.54 30.71 -20.30
N ASP A 2 8.72 30.74 -18.98
CA ASP A 2 8.44 29.65 -18.06
C ASP A 2 6.94 29.65 -17.75
N GLN A 3 6.24 28.60 -18.13
CA GLN A 3 4.85 28.34 -17.73
C GLN A 3 4.78 26.90 -17.24
N THR A 4 5.08 26.69 -15.96
CA THR A 4 4.64 25.50 -15.24
C THR A 4 3.16 25.72 -14.88
N PRO A 5 2.20 24.95 -15.42
CA PRO A 5 0.81 25.09 -15.00
C PRO A 5 0.71 24.49 -13.60
N ASN A 6 0.62 25.37 -12.60
CA ASN A 6 0.11 25.05 -11.28
C ASN A 6 -1.40 24.81 -11.39
N SER A 7 -1.82 23.73 -12.07
CA SER A 7 -3.24 23.37 -12.10
C SER A 7 -3.59 22.81 -10.72
N ALA A 8 -4.28 23.62 -9.91
CA ALA A 8 -4.75 23.20 -8.60
C ALA A 8 -5.53 21.88 -8.70
N LEU A 9 -5.28 20.96 -7.77
CA LEU A 9 -6.02 19.70 -7.69
C LEU A 9 -7.39 19.98 -7.07
N ASP A 10 -8.45 19.39 -7.63
CA ASP A 10 -9.76 19.44 -6.98
C ASP A 10 -9.77 18.50 -5.78
N VAL A 11 -9.24 17.28 -5.94
CA VAL A 11 -9.32 16.23 -4.91
C VAL A 11 -8.01 15.48 -4.75
N ILE A 12 -7.60 15.27 -3.51
CA ILE A 12 -6.61 14.24 -3.14
C ILE A 12 -7.33 13.03 -2.55
N VAL A 13 -7.06 11.85 -3.08
CA VAL A 13 -7.54 10.57 -2.53
C VAL A 13 -6.38 9.88 -1.82
N VAL A 14 -6.56 9.45 -0.57
CA VAL A 14 -5.52 8.77 0.21
C VAL A 14 -5.83 7.28 0.28
N GLY A 15 -4.99 6.45 -0.35
CA GLY A 15 -5.15 5.01 -0.50
C GLY A 15 -5.68 4.59 -1.88
N ALA A 16 -5.17 3.46 -2.38
CA ALA A 16 -5.52 2.84 -3.67
C ALA A 16 -5.97 1.37 -3.49
N GLY A 17 -6.71 1.10 -2.41
CA GLY A 17 -7.54 -0.10 -2.26
C GLY A 17 -8.90 0.04 -2.96
N PHE A 18 -9.86 -0.83 -2.65
CA PHE A 18 -11.21 -0.80 -3.23
C PHE A 18 -11.88 0.59 -3.17
N ALA A 19 -11.92 1.20 -1.98
CA ALA A 19 -12.54 2.51 -1.80
C ALA A 19 -11.81 3.61 -2.58
N GLY A 20 -10.49 3.59 -2.58
CA GLY A 20 -9.65 4.58 -3.27
C GLY A 20 -9.79 4.51 -4.78
N LEU A 21 -9.75 3.31 -5.36
CA LEU A 21 -9.97 3.09 -6.79
C LEU A 21 -11.38 3.51 -7.22
N CYS A 22 -12.40 3.13 -6.44
CA CYS A 22 -13.77 3.55 -6.72
C CYS A 22 -13.90 5.08 -6.71
N ALA A 23 -13.39 5.74 -5.66
CA ALA A 23 -13.41 7.20 -5.56
C ALA A 23 -12.68 7.85 -6.74
N LEU A 24 -11.46 7.40 -7.04
CA LEU A 24 -10.65 7.92 -8.15
C LEU A 24 -11.38 7.80 -9.49
N ILE A 25 -11.90 6.61 -9.82
CA ILE A 25 -12.65 6.37 -11.06
C ILE A 25 -13.86 7.29 -11.14
N ARG A 26 -14.67 7.37 -10.08
CA ARG A 26 -15.91 8.15 -10.06
C ARG A 26 -15.68 9.66 -10.10
N LEU A 27 -14.60 10.15 -9.50
CA LEU A 27 -14.25 11.58 -9.52
C LEU A 27 -13.66 11.98 -10.87
N ARG A 28 -12.82 11.13 -11.49
CA ARG A 28 -12.31 11.35 -12.85
C ARG A 28 -13.41 11.31 -13.90
N GLN A 29 -14.40 10.42 -13.78
CA GLN A 29 -15.59 10.41 -14.64
C GLN A 29 -16.40 11.71 -14.58
N ARG A 30 -16.28 12.48 -13.49
CA ARG A 30 -16.92 13.80 -13.34
C ARG A 30 -16.07 14.96 -13.86
N GLY A 31 -14.90 14.69 -14.45
CA GLY A 31 -14.00 15.70 -15.00
C GLY A 31 -13.14 16.42 -13.95
N LEU A 32 -13.14 15.97 -12.69
CA LEU A 32 -12.34 16.60 -11.63
C LEU A 32 -10.85 16.27 -11.78
N SER A 33 -9.99 17.22 -11.40
CA SER A 33 -8.55 17.01 -11.27
C SER A 33 -8.26 16.25 -9.98
N VAL A 34 -7.81 14.99 -10.09
CA VAL A 34 -7.65 14.09 -8.94
C VAL A 34 -6.25 13.49 -8.93
N LEU A 35 -5.63 13.46 -7.74
CA LEU A 35 -4.42 12.71 -7.47
C LEU A 35 -4.68 11.73 -6.32
N ALA A 36 -4.45 10.44 -6.55
CA ALA A 36 -4.42 9.46 -5.48
C ALA A 36 -3.00 9.30 -4.95
N LEU A 37 -2.86 9.13 -3.63
CA LEU A 37 -1.59 8.90 -2.95
C LEU A 37 -1.65 7.53 -2.27
N GLU A 38 -0.69 6.66 -2.57
CA GLU A 38 -0.63 5.30 -2.04
C GLU A 38 0.76 5.02 -1.49
N ALA A 39 0.82 4.49 -0.27
CA ALA A 39 2.07 4.13 0.40
C ALA A 39 2.70 2.88 -0.23
N ALA A 40 1.88 1.93 -0.67
CA ALA A 40 2.29 0.76 -1.42
C ALA A 40 2.91 1.11 -2.79
N SER A 41 3.67 0.17 -3.34
CA SER A 41 4.24 0.27 -4.69
C SER A 41 3.24 -0.07 -5.79
N ASP A 42 2.03 -0.51 -5.42
CA ASP A 42 0.97 -0.89 -6.34
C ASP A 42 -0.42 -0.72 -5.71
N VAL A 43 -1.47 -0.86 -6.51
CA VAL A 43 -2.85 -0.89 -6.03
C VAL A 43 -3.13 -2.14 -5.19
N GLY A 44 -4.18 -2.11 -4.39
CA GLY A 44 -4.70 -3.32 -3.72
C GLY A 44 -5.11 -3.11 -2.27
N GLY A 45 -4.52 -2.13 -1.58
CA GLY A 45 -4.77 -1.88 -0.15
C GLY A 45 -4.51 -3.14 0.68
N THR A 46 -5.51 -3.60 1.45
CA THR A 46 -5.43 -4.84 2.23
C THR A 46 -4.93 -6.03 1.41
N TRP A 47 -5.37 -6.16 0.15
CA TRP A 47 -4.99 -7.25 -0.74
C TRP A 47 -3.60 -7.07 -1.35
N PHE A 48 -2.98 -5.91 -1.21
CA PHE A 48 -1.55 -5.76 -1.47
C PHE A 48 -0.74 -6.29 -0.28
N PHE A 49 -1.01 -5.82 0.93
CA PHE A 49 -0.16 -6.10 2.10
C PHE A 49 -0.34 -7.52 2.69
N ASN A 50 -1.54 -8.09 2.67
CA ASN A 50 -1.84 -9.37 3.34
C ASN A 50 -1.63 -10.57 2.42
N CYS A 51 -0.38 -10.89 2.07
CA CYS A 51 -0.04 -12.00 1.19
C CYS A 51 0.40 -13.28 1.94
N TYR A 52 -0.07 -13.48 3.17
CA TYR A 52 0.20 -14.71 3.92
C TYR A 52 -0.53 -15.92 3.29
N PRO A 53 0.03 -17.14 3.41
CA PRO A 53 -0.61 -18.34 2.88
C PRO A 53 -2.02 -18.54 3.42
N GLY A 54 -2.99 -18.69 2.53
CA GLY A 54 -4.40 -18.87 2.89
C GLY A 54 -5.22 -17.59 3.03
N ALA A 55 -4.63 -16.40 2.85
CA ALA A 55 -5.39 -15.14 2.84
C ALA A 55 -6.51 -15.18 1.78
N GLN A 56 -7.76 -14.94 2.21
CA GLN A 56 -8.97 -15.08 1.42
C GLN A 56 -10.05 -14.10 1.90
N CYS A 57 -11.01 -13.79 1.03
CA CYS A 57 -12.20 -13.04 1.43
C CYS A 57 -13.29 -13.95 1.99
N ASP A 58 -13.94 -13.54 3.06
CA ASP A 58 -15.08 -14.27 3.67
C ASP A 58 -16.42 -14.01 2.94
N ALA A 59 -16.47 -13.02 2.05
CA ALA A 59 -17.61 -12.76 1.19
C ALA A 59 -17.47 -13.52 -0.14
N ALA A 60 -18.59 -13.95 -0.73
CA ALA A 60 -18.56 -14.62 -2.01
C ALA A 60 -17.97 -13.69 -3.08
N SER A 61 -17.16 -14.22 -3.99
CA SER A 61 -16.40 -13.44 -4.98
C SER A 61 -17.29 -12.55 -5.84
N ILE A 62 -18.50 -13.03 -6.17
CA ILE A 62 -19.51 -12.29 -6.91
C ILE A 62 -19.99 -11.03 -6.16
N ASP A 63 -20.12 -11.13 -4.84
CA ASP A 63 -20.56 -10.03 -3.97
C ASP A 63 -19.41 -9.10 -3.60
N TYR A 64 -18.17 -9.62 -3.63
CA TYR A 64 -16.94 -8.89 -3.30
C TYR A 64 -16.26 -8.31 -4.55
N SER A 65 -17.05 -7.70 -5.43
CA SER A 65 -16.62 -7.11 -6.70
C SER A 65 -17.19 -5.70 -6.88
N PHE A 66 -16.78 -5.00 -7.95
CA PHE A 66 -17.32 -3.68 -8.27
C PHE A 66 -18.51 -3.82 -9.20
N SER A 67 -19.65 -3.26 -8.81
CA SER A 67 -20.89 -3.27 -9.59
C SER A 67 -21.09 -2.03 -10.48
N PHE A 68 -20.12 -1.11 -10.52
CA PHE A 68 -20.25 0.14 -11.26
C PHE A 68 -20.00 0.03 -12.76
N ASP A 69 -19.37 -1.07 -13.19
CA ASP A 69 -19.04 -1.36 -14.59
C ASP A 69 -19.65 -2.72 -14.95
N ALA A 70 -20.77 -2.70 -15.68
CA ALA A 70 -21.48 -3.90 -16.09
C ALA A 70 -20.71 -4.75 -17.11
N THR A 71 -19.70 -4.19 -17.78
CA THR A 71 -18.82 -4.95 -18.68
C THR A 71 -17.73 -5.68 -17.88
N LEU A 72 -17.16 -5.04 -16.87
CA LEU A 72 -16.23 -5.71 -15.93
C LEU A 72 -16.87 -6.94 -15.27
N ASP A 73 -18.12 -6.82 -14.82
CA ASP A 73 -18.88 -7.89 -14.19
C ASP A 73 -19.06 -9.13 -15.10
N ARG A 74 -19.12 -8.92 -16.42
CA ARG A 74 -19.27 -10.00 -17.41
C ARG A 74 -17.94 -10.60 -17.86
N GLU A 75 -16.88 -9.78 -17.90
CA GLU A 75 -15.58 -10.17 -18.43
C GLU A 75 -14.71 -10.87 -17.36
N TRP A 76 -14.88 -10.53 -16.09
CA TRP A 76 -14.09 -11.11 -15.02
C TRP A 76 -14.68 -12.44 -14.53
N GLU A 77 -13.95 -13.53 -14.74
CA GLU A 77 -14.32 -14.85 -14.26
C GLU A 77 -13.59 -15.18 -12.95
N TRP A 78 -14.35 -15.34 -11.86
CA TRP A 78 -13.81 -15.80 -10.58
C TRP A 78 -13.57 -17.30 -10.61
N SER A 79 -12.35 -17.72 -10.22
CA SER A 79 -11.96 -19.13 -10.19
C SER A 79 -12.51 -19.90 -8.99
N GLU A 80 -12.84 -19.21 -7.90
CA GLU A 80 -13.34 -19.82 -6.65
C GLU A 80 -14.53 -19.02 -6.08
N ARG A 81 -15.40 -19.70 -5.30
CA ARG A 81 -16.54 -19.07 -4.60
C ARG A 81 -16.09 -17.95 -3.65
N PHE A 82 -14.93 -18.12 -3.04
CA PHE A 82 -14.30 -17.16 -2.13
C PHE A 82 -12.90 -16.87 -2.67
N ALA A 83 -12.70 -15.71 -3.29
CA ALA A 83 -11.45 -15.40 -3.95
C ALA A 83 -10.29 -15.26 -2.94
N ARG A 84 -9.15 -15.88 -3.26
CA ARG A 84 -7.92 -15.72 -2.47
C ARG A 84 -7.23 -14.40 -2.80
N GLN A 85 -6.35 -13.95 -1.90
CA GLN A 85 -5.62 -12.69 -2.05
C GLN A 85 -4.95 -12.52 -3.43
N PRO A 86 -4.28 -13.52 -4.03
CA PRO A 86 -3.65 -13.34 -5.32
C PRO A 86 -4.64 -12.99 -6.44
N GLU A 87 -5.85 -13.57 -6.40
CA GLU A 87 -6.91 -13.29 -7.37
C GLU A 87 -7.53 -11.92 -7.17
N LEU A 88 -7.80 -11.53 -5.92
CA LEU A 88 -8.31 -10.20 -5.58
C LEU A 88 -7.33 -9.09 -5.97
N LEU A 89 -6.03 -9.32 -5.80
CA LEU A 89 -5.01 -8.38 -6.25
C LEU A 89 -4.95 -8.29 -7.78
N ARG A 90 -5.07 -9.40 -8.51
CA ARG A 90 -5.17 -9.38 -9.99
C ARG A 90 -6.42 -8.64 -10.45
N TYR A 91 -7.55 -8.86 -9.79
CA TYR A 91 -8.80 -8.15 -10.07
C TYR A 91 -8.63 -6.64 -9.93
N LEU A 92 -8.08 -6.16 -8.80
CA LEU A 92 -7.89 -4.72 -8.59
C LEU A 92 -6.89 -4.10 -9.57
N ARG A 93 -5.84 -4.83 -9.97
CA ARG A 93 -4.92 -4.42 -11.03
C ARG A 93 -5.62 -4.31 -12.38
N HIS A 94 -6.44 -5.29 -12.73
CA HIS A 94 -7.24 -5.29 -13.95
C HIS A 94 -8.19 -4.09 -13.99
N VAL A 95 -8.87 -3.79 -12.88
CA VAL A 95 -9.73 -2.60 -12.76
C VAL A 95 -8.93 -1.31 -12.96
N ALA A 96 -7.76 -1.20 -12.32
CA ALA A 96 -6.92 0.00 -12.43
C ALA A 96 -6.41 0.24 -13.86
N GLU A 97 -6.11 -0.83 -14.59
CA GLU A 97 -5.71 -0.80 -16.00
C GLU A 97 -6.89 -0.47 -16.92
N ARG A 98 -8.02 -1.17 -16.76
CA ARG A 98 -9.25 -0.99 -17.56
C ARG A 98 -9.72 0.47 -17.56
N HIS A 99 -9.68 1.11 -16.41
CA HIS A 99 -10.10 2.51 -16.28
C HIS A 99 -8.94 3.51 -16.46
N ASP A 100 -7.74 3.03 -16.77
CA ASP A 100 -6.55 3.85 -17.02
C ASP A 100 -6.34 4.91 -15.93
N VAL A 101 -6.43 4.43 -14.69
CA VAL A 101 -6.34 5.28 -13.48
C VAL A 101 -4.98 5.24 -12.81
N ARG A 102 -4.13 4.26 -13.14
CA ARG A 102 -2.78 4.13 -12.55
C ARG A 102 -1.94 5.40 -12.68
N ARG A 103 -2.04 6.10 -13.81
CA ARG A 103 -1.34 7.38 -14.08
C ARG A 103 -1.75 8.53 -13.15
N TYR A 104 -2.89 8.41 -12.46
CA TYR A 104 -3.36 9.38 -11.46
C TYR A 104 -3.04 8.94 -10.03
N ILE A 105 -2.25 7.88 -9.86
CA ILE A 105 -1.83 7.37 -8.55
C ILE A 105 -0.33 7.63 -8.41
N ARG A 106 0.04 8.34 -7.34
CA ARG A 106 1.42 8.42 -6.88
C ARG A 106 1.66 7.34 -5.84
N PHE A 107 2.27 6.24 -6.28
CA PHE A 107 2.71 5.15 -5.42
C PHE A 107 3.91 5.55 -4.56
N ASN A 108 4.24 4.69 -3.60
CA ASN A 108 5.38 4.89 -2.70
C ASN A 108 5.35 6.26 -2.02
N THR A 109 4.15 6.76 -1.71
CA THR A 109 3.93 8.10 -1.16
C THR A 109 2.92 8.01 -0.03
N ARG A 110 3.38 8.17 1.21
CA ARG A 110 2.52 8.17 2.38
C ARG A 110 2.16 9.60 2.76
N VAL A 111 0.88 9.80 3.08
CA VAL A 111 0.39 11.02 3.72
C VAL A 111 0.71 10.95 5.21
N VAL A 112 1.38 11.98 5.72
CA VAL A 112 1.79 12.09 7.14
C VAL A 112 1.06 13.20 7.88
N ALA A 113 0.53 14.18 7.15
CA ALA A 113 -0.23 15.29 7.72
C ALA A 113 -1.26 15.82 6.72
N ALA A 114 -2.38 16.32 7.24
CA ALA A 114 -3.34 17.10 6.47
C ALA A 114 -3.86 18.23 7.37
N SER A 115 -3.76 19.47 6.90
CA SER A 115 -4.26 20.65 7.61
C SER A 115 -5.12 21.51 6.69
N TRP A 116 -6.16 22.10 7.25
CA TRP A 116 -7.04 23.01 6.53
C TRP A 116 -6.45 24.42 6.55
N ASN A 117 -6.39 25.06 5.39
CA ASN A 117 -6.06 26.47 5.26
C ASN A 117 -7.35 27.26 4.97
N GLU A 118 -7.86 27.95 5.98
CA GLU A 118 -9.09 28.74 5.87
C GLU A 118 -8.98 29.88 4.84
N GLY A 119 -7.84 30.58 4.80
CA GLY A 119 -7.64 31.72 3.90
C GLY A 119 -7.63 31.35 2.42
N ALA A 120 -7.15 30.14 2.10
CA ALA A 120 -7.15 29.61 0.74
C ALA A 120 -8.37 28.72 0.43
N SER A 121 -9.11 28.28 1.46
CA SER A 121 -10.14 27.24 1.35
C SER A 121 -9.61 25.95 0.70
N GLU A 122 -8.43 25.51 1.13
CA GLU A 122 -7.72 24.34 0.62
C GLU A 122 -7.15 23.49 1.75
N TRP A 123 -7.03 22.19 1.48
CA TRP A 123 -6.23 21.27 2.27
C TRP A 123 -4.76 21.35 1.88
N ILE A 124 -3.89 21.42 2.87
CA ILE A 124 -2.44 21.26 2.75
C ILE A 124 -2.11 19.85 3.22
N VAL A 125 -1.57 19.03 2.32
CA VAL A 125 -1.28 17.61 2.56
C VAL A 125 0.23 17.40 2.55
N GLY A 126 0.77 17.01 3.70
CA GLY A 126 2.17 16.62 3.86
C GLY A 126 2.35 15.15 3.51
N THR A 127 3.38 14.87 2.71
CA THR A 127 3.72 13.52 2.27
C THR A 127 5.21 13.26 2.44
N HIS A 128 5.57 11.99 2.54
CA HIS A 128 6.96 11.54 2.45
C HIS A 128 7.05 10.32 1.51
N ARG A 129 8.24 10.06 0.98
CA ARG A 129 8.45 8.98 0.02
C ARG A 129 8.78 7.68 0.75
N VAL A 130 8.04 6.63 0.43
CA VAL A 130 8.29 5.28 0.92
C VAL A 130 9.34 4.62 0.01
N LEU A 131 10.49 4.23 0.56
CA LEU A 131 11.53 3.57 -0.25
C LEU A 131 11.24 2.08 -0.44
N ASP A 132 10.79 1.43 0.64
CA ASP A 132 10.39 0.03 0.65
C ASP A 132 9.11 -0.11 1.49
N PRO A 133 7.93 -0.23 0.84
CA PRO A 133 6.66 -0.32 1.54
C PRO A 133 6.51 -1.58 2.40
N GLU A 134 7.24 -2.66 2.09
CA GLU A 134 7.20 -3.91 2.86
C GLU A 134 8.00 -3.74 4.15
N VAL A 135 9.21 -3.19 4.05
CA VAL A 135 10.06 -2.88 5.21
C VAL A 135 9.39 -1.84 6.11
N GLU A 136 8.78 -0.81 5.55
CA GLU A 136 8.06 0.19 6.33
C GLU A 136 6.87 -0.42 7.10
N ALA A 137 6.11 -1.33 6.47
CA ALA A 137 5.03 -2.04 7.16
C ALA A 137 5.57 -2.91 8.31
N ILE A 138 6.74 -3.54 8.15
CA ILE A 138 7.42 -4.31 9.20
C ILE A 138 7.86 -3.39 10.36
N HIS A 139 8.49 -2.25 10.05
CA HIS A 139 8.95 -1.26 11.04
C HIS A 139 7.79 -0.63 11.81
N ALA A 140 6.73 -0.22 11.12
CA ALA A 140 5.50 0.29 11.74
C ALA A 140 4.92 -0.73 12.72
N ALA A 141 4.93 -2.02 12.36
CA ALA A 141 4.49 -3.08 13.24
C ALA A 141 5.44 -3.31 14.43
N ARG A 142 6.76 -3.06 14.30
CA ARG A 142 7.74 -3.23 15.40
C ARG A 142 7.76 -2.08 16.40
N ASN A 143 7.07 -0.98 16.12
CA ASN A 143 7.26 0.30 16.81
C ASN A 143 8.71 0.84 16.67
N ASP A 144 9.47 0.32 15.70
CA ASP A 144 10.78 0.84 15.33
C ASP A 144 10.53 2.00 14.37
N VAL A 145 10.42 3.22 14.91
CA VAL A 145 10.31 4.43 14.10
C VAL A 145 11.70 4.75 13.53
N THR A 146 12.13 4.00 12.53
CA THR A 146 13.21 4.47 11.65
C THR A 146 12.54 5.33 10.58
N VAL A 147 12.40 6.62 10.88
CA VAL A 147 12.15 7.61 9.81
C VAL A 147 13.40 7.60 8.95
N MET A 148 13.39 6.86 7.85
CA MET A 148 14.34 7.16 6.79
C MET A 148 13.95 8.55 6.27
N GLU A 149 14.85 9.52 6.44
CA GLU A 149 14.70 10.87 5.87
C GLU A 149 14.43 10.71 4.38
N SER A 150 13.16 10.89 4.01
CA SER A 150 12.72 10.89 2.64
C SER A 150 12.22 12.28 2.30
N ALA A 151 12.37 12.67 1.05
CA ALA A 151 11.96 14.00 0.60
C ALA A 151 10.49 14.23 0.92
N GLU A 152 10.23 15.16 1.84
CA GLU A 152 8.88 15.60 2.14
C GLU A 152 8.35 16.47 1.01
N SER A 153 7.10 16.24 0.61
CA SER A 153 6.43 17.05 -0.40
C SER A 153 5.07 17.53 0.12
N ILE A 154 4.75 18.77 -0.20
CA ILE A 154 3.47 19.40 0.15
C ILE A 154 2.59 19.45 -1.09
N LEU A 155 1.36 18.96 -0.96
CA LEU A 155 0.34 19.00 -1.99
C LEU A 155 -0.85 19.82 -1.50
N ARG A 156 -1.61 20.40 -2.44
CA ARG A 156 -2.78 21.22 -2.15
C ARG A 156 -3.97 20.75 -2.95
N ALA A 157 -5.14 20.70 -2.33
CA ALA A 157 -6.40 20.41 -3.01
C ALA A 157 -7.60 21.00 -2.28
N ARG A 158 -8.69 21.23 -3.00
CA ARG A 158 -9.95 21.72 -2.41
C ARG A 158 -10.61 20.68 -1.50
N PHE A 159 -10.52 19.41 -1.87
CA PHE A 159 -11.09 18.30 -1.10
C PHE A 159 -10.06 17.20 -0.84
N ILE A 160 -10.25 16.49 0.26
CA ILE A 160 -9.51 15.27 0.58
C ILE A 160 -10.48 14.13 0.87
N VAL A 161 -10.18 12.95 0.33
CA VAL A 161 -10.94 11.72 0.58
C VAL A 161 -10.01 10.69 1.22
N PHE A 162 -10.25 10.37 2.49
CA PHE A 162 -9.51 9.32 3.19
C PHE A 162 -10.11 7.95 2.87
N ALA A 163 -9.45 7.22 1.98
CA ALA A 163 -9.76 5.84 1.61
C ALA A 163 -8.70 4.85 2.17
N THR A 164 -8.23 5.13 3.38
CA THR A 164 -7.09 4.46 4.03
C THR A 164 -7.39 3.06 4.58
N GLY A 165 -8.65 2.63 4.56
CA GLY A 165 -9.10 1.30 5.00
C GLY A 165 -9.17 1.13 6.52
N SER A 166 -10.03 0.21 6.99
CA SER A 166 -10.25 -0.07 8.42
C SER A 166 -9.22 -1.01 9.05
N HIS A 167 -8.45 -1.74 8.23
CA HIS A 167 -7.47 -2.75 8.65
C HIS A 167 -6.12 -2.58 7.94
N SER A 168 -5.59 -1.35 7.93
CA SER A 168 -4.40 -0.98 7.17
C SER A 168 -3.16 -0.73 8.03
N LEU A 169 -3.33 -0.47 9.32
CA LEU A 169 -2.23 -0.29 10.26
C LEU A 169 -2.03 -1.56 11.10
N PRO A 170 -0.88 -2.26 10.97
CA PRO A 170 -0.54 -3.36 11.84
C PRO A 170 -0.51 -2.93 13.31
N LYS A 171 -1.13 -3.73 14.19
CA LYS A 171 -1.02 -3.52 15.63
C LYS A 171 0.40 -3.92 16.10
N PRO A 172 1.08 -3.07 16.90
CA PRO A 172 2.33 -3.47 17.53
C PRO A 172 2.16 -4.70 18.42
N VAL A 173 3.21 -5.52 18.50
CA VAL A 173 3.25 -6.68 19.41
C VAL A 173 3.67 -6.17 20.78
N ASP A 174 2.70 -6.06 21.68
CA ASP A 174 2.92 -5.69 23.08
C ASP A 174 2.89 -6.93 23.97
N VAL A 175 3.91 -7.77 23.82
CA VAL A 175 4.11 -8.98 24.63
C VAL A 175 5.50 -8.90 25.25
N PRO A 176 5.61 -8.89 26.59
CA PRO A 176 6.91 -8.87 27.28
C PRO A 176 7.82 -10.01 26.79
N GLY A 177 9.06 -9.67 26.40
CA GLY A 177 10.02 -10.63 25.88
C GLY A 177 9.85 -11.00 24.40
N ALA A 178 8.86 -10.47 23.68
CA ALA A 178 8.71 -10.73 22.24
C ALA A 178 9.94 -10.32 21.42
N ALA A 179 10.59 -9.22 21.81
CA ALA A 179 11.80 -8.73 21.16
C ALA A 179 13.03 -9.62 21.41
N SER A 180 13.03 -10.49 22.43
CA SER A 180 14.15 -11.40 22.71
C SER A 180 14.02 -12.74 21.99
N PHE A 181 13.00 -12.92 21.14
CA PHE A 181 12.87 -14.11 20.32
C PHE A 181 13.98 -14.14 19.26
N LEU A 182 14.81 -15.18 19.28
CA LEU A 182 15.96 -15.32 18.37
C LEU A 182 15.57 -15.89 16.99
N GLY A 183 14.36 -16.43 16.86
CA GLY A 183 13.87 -16.99 15.61
C GLY A 183 13.25 -15.95 14.68
N THR A 184 12.73 -16.42 13.55
CA THR A 184 12.05 -15.55 12.59
C THR A 184 10.65 -15.19 13.09
N SER A 185 10.41 -13.90 13.34
CA SER A 185 9.09 -13.37 13.65
C SER A 185 8.38 -12.93 12.36
N LEU A 186 7.28 -13.60 12.04
CA LEU A 186 6.42 -13.30 10.88
C LEU A 186 5.11 -12.66 11.34
N ARG A 187 4.54 -11.82 10.47
CA ARG A 187 3.20 -11.25 10.68
C ARG A 187 2.40 -11.35 9.41
N THR A 188 1.12 -11.66 9.56
CA THR A 188 0.16 -11.75 8.46
C THR A 188 0.01 -10.42 7.73
N SER A 189 0.04 -9.30 8.46
CA SER A 189 -0.14 -7.95 7.91
C SER A 189 1.05 -7.39 7.11
N CYS A 190 2.22 -8.03 7.20
CA CYS A 190 3.43 -7.64 6.48
C CYS A 190 4.23 -8.90 6.13
N TRP A 191 3.54 -9.85 5.51
CA TRP A 191 4.13 -11.14 5.14
C TRP A 191 5.22 -10.93 4.09
N PRO A 192 6.41 -11.55 4.23
CA PRO A 192 7.48 -11.42 3.24
C PRO A 192 7.02 -11.89 1.86
N ARG A 193 7.42 -11.18 0.81
CA ARG A 193 7.22 -11.63 -0.58
C ARG A 193 8.44 -12.40 -1.08
N GLY A 194 8.25 -13.26 -2.09
CA GLY A 194 9.34 -14.10 -2.65
C GLY A 194 9.59 -15.41 -1.89
N GLU A 195 10.80 -15.97 -2.01
CA GLU A 195 11.16 -17.29 -1.42
C GLU A 195 10.94 -17.34 0.10
N ALA A 196 11.22 -16.24 0.82
CA ALA A 196 10.97 -16.11 2.25
C ALA A 196 9.47 -16.20 2.63
N GLY A 197 8.57 -15.91 1.68
CA GLY A 197 7.11 -15.95 1.86
C GLY A 197 6.47 -17.31 1.55
N GLN A 198 7.19 -18.22 0.90
CA GLN A 198 6.67 -19.54 0.47
C GLN A 198 6.67 -20.60 1.58
N GLY A 199 6.91 -20.20 2.84
CA GLY A 199 6.95 -21.15 3.96
C GLY A 199 8.22 -22.00 4.01
N VAL A 200 9.24 -21.68 3.20
CA VAL A 200 10.58 -22.21 3.39
C VAL A 200 11.19 -21.46 4.56
N VAL A 201 10.98 -21.97 5.77
CA VAL A 201 11.76 -21.55 6.94
C VAL A 201 13.21 -21.95 6.63
N PRO A 202 14.17 -21.01 6.55
CA PRO A 202 15.57 -21.40 6.50
C PRO A 202 15.82 -22.28 7.72
N GLY A 203 16.33 -23.49 7.51
CA GLY A 203 16.78 -24.32 8.62
C GLY A 203 17.72 -23.52 9.52
N PRO A 204 17.85 -23.87 10.82
CA PRO A 204 18.88 -23.25 11.64
C PRO A 204 20.20 -23.31 10.87
N PRO A 205 21.02 -22.23 10.89
CA PRO A 205 22.32 -22.28 10.25
C PRO A 205 23.02 -23.52 10.78
N ASP A 206 23.39 -24.44 9.87
CA ASP A 206 24.13 -25.63 10.23
C ASP A 206 25.27 -25.18 11.13
N SER A 207 25.24 -25.65 12.37
CA SER A 207 26.18 -25.29 13.40
C SER A 207 27.52 -25.95 13.09
N CYS A 208 28.22 -25.48 12.06
CA CYS A 208 29.62 -25.75 11.75
C CYS A 208 30.13 -24.91 10.57
N ASP A 209 30.05 -23.58 10.64
CA ASP A 209 31.07 -22.76 9.98
C ASP A 209 31.26 -21.43 10.73
N ARG A 210 32.25 -21.42 11.63
CA ARG A 210 32.59 -20.25 12.46
C ARG A 210 33.55 -19.27 11.78
N ASP A 211 33.88 -19.42 10.50
CA ASP A 211 35.00 -18.67 9.90
C ASP A 211 34.68 -17.83 8.65
N ARG A 212 33.43 -17.42 8.42
CA ARG A 212 33.10 -16.59 7.24
C ARG A 212 32.28 -15.32 7.48
N VAL A 213 32.65 -14.52 8.47
CA VAL A 213 32.30 -13.09 8.50
C VAL A 213 33.45 -12.28 9.07
N VAL A 214 34.41 -11.80 8.25
CA VAL A 214 35.01 -10.46 8.38
C VAL A 214 35.65 -10.02 7.05
N ARG A 215 35.41 -8.75 6.69
CA ARG A 215 36.14 -7.85 5.76
C ARG A 215 35.65 -7.73 4.32
N ARG A 216 34.76 -6.76 4.11
CA ARG A 216 34.98 -5.73 3.07
C ARG A 216 34.90 -4.35 3.73
N THR A 217 36.06 -3.75 3.90
CA THR A 217 36.27 -2.37 4.33
C THR A 217 35.89 -1.40 3.22
N CYS A 218 35.43 -0.21 3.64
CA CYS A 218 35.36 1.00 2.82
C CYS A 218 36.65 1.24 2.02
N GLY A 219 36.49 1.71 0.78
CA GLY A 219 37.53 2.34 -0.02
C GLY A 219 37.07 3.77 -0.37
N ALA A 220 38.03 4.68 -0.30
CA ALA A 220 37.91 6.12 -0.57
C ALA A 220 37.49 6.46 -2.00
#